data_AF-A0A8J4DF88-F1
#
_entry.id   AF-A0A8J4DF88-F1
#
_cell.length_a   1.000
_cell.length_b   1.000
_cell.length_c   1.000
_cell.angle_alpha   90.00
_cell.angle_beta   90.00
_cell.angle_gamma   90.00
#
_symmetry.space_group_name_H-M   'P 1'
#
loop_
_entity.id
_entity.type
_entity.pdbx_description
1 polymer ?
#
loop_
_entity_poly.entity_id
_entity_poly.type
_entity_poly.pdbx_seq_one_letter_code
_entity_poly.pdbx_strand_id
1 'polypeptide(L)'
;MTWLSLIFVIYCLYMAASPSNAQFRNGCYNAASRQERRLCQIKRSLVERTAVAPSSGSCPKGCHKHGVCNEEIGRCDCPRHYTGPSCSDLAPNMAQLCAQYSLSLRECRKESECFNNCNQRGRCIGGMCHCQPGYWGMDCSISWGPNGKMQLLEGNYVPRKTGVKVYIYELPPNMTSWFIFSRMDRPLQFLFWQRLMSSGMRTLDGNEADYFFIPIYTRGALVREHLEWVLPYIQTTFPWWSKDNGHRHLIIHTGDMGINDLALTFRRHVNSSLSNITWLSHWGLQEYHPVARWDRAHRPGKDIVIPVMIMTQGFHQSPMNPRMEAEAKANGGPLVRNGTLFFAGRICGDRELPDPSTGKCGPGHEDYSLGVRQAVYLHHRKTKGFKIVPWTNSYLEDISTHKFCLAPAGGGHGKRQILVSFMGCLPVLIGDGVLQPFEPEIDWSKFSISVPEQDIPELPRILNNVPASDVAVKQKRLKCAAQHMFYSSSLGAILGEDGRYDAFETLMEILRVRREHPDVPPEKYQKVDERFRKFVNCELDDSEEVPLCTQGTELQVEGRKSCKDCRHKDGVGAIFFSTAGGMLCCESDDMTMCPRAWA
;
A
#
# COMPACT_ATOMS: atom_id res chain seq x y z
N MET A 1 -24.57 12.76 33.45
CA MET A 1 -25.26 12.08 32.33
C MET A 1 -26.10 10.97 32.93
N THR A 2 -27.43 11.03 32.77
CA THR A 2 -28.33 10.03 33.34
C THR A 2 -28.36 8.78 32.46
N TRP A 3 -28.54 7.62 33.08
CA TRP A 3 -28.56 6.30 32.44
C TRP A 3 -29.51 6.19 31.22
N LEU A 4 -30.59 6.98 31.22
CA LEU A 4 -31.54 7.08 30.10
C LEU A 4 -30.97 7.71 28.83
N SER A 5 -30.00 8.65 28.95
CA SER A 5 -29.36 9.28 27.78
C SER A 5 -28.38 8.34 27.07
N LEU A 6 -27.78 7.39 27.80
CA LEU A 6 -26.86 6.41 27.22
C LEU A 6 -27.62 5.34 26.41
N ILE A 7 -28.77 4.89 26.93
CA ILE A 7 -29.66 3.92 26.26
C ILE A 7 -30.21 4.52 24.95
N PHE A 8 -30.56 5.81 24.94
CA PHE A 8 -31.08 6.49 23.74
C PHE A 8 -30.03 6.64 22.63
N VAL A 9 -28.76 6.89 23.00
CA VAL A 9 -27.65 6.97 22.03
C VAL A 9 -27.31 5.60 21.45
N ILE A 10 -27.35 4.56 22.27
CA ILE A 10 -27.12 3.17 21.83
C ILE A 10 -28.25 2.70 20.91
N TYR A 11 -29.51 3.05 21.21
CA TYR A 11 -30.67 2.71 20.39
C TYR A 11 -30.65 3.43 19.02
N CYS A 12 -30.20 4.68 18.96
CA CYS A 12 -30.00 5.43 17.70
C CYS A 12 -28.85 4.90 16.84
N LEU A 13 -27.79 4.36 17.45
CA LEU A 13 -26.69 3.72 16.71
C LEU A 13 -27.10 2.36 16.12
N TYR A 14 -28.01 1.63 16.78
CA TYR A 14 -28.49 0.32 16.32
C TYR A 14 -29.50 0.41 15.16
N MET A 15 -30.26 1.51 15.05
CA MET A 15 -31.30 1.73 14.03
C MET A 15 -30.78 2.26 12.67
N ALA A 16 -29.47 2.51 12.53
CA ALA A 16 -28.84 3.06 11.32
C ALA A 16 -28.69 2.06 10.15
N ALA A 17 -29.23 0.85 10.27
CA ALA A 17 -29.07 -0.24 9.30
C ALA A 17 -30.21 -0.39 8.26
N SER A 18 -31.12 0.58 8.12
CA SER A 18 -32.17 0.53 7.08
C SER A 18 -32.44 1.90 6.46
N PRO A 19 -32.29 2.08 5.12
CA PRO A 19 -32.39 3.40 4.47
C PRO A 19 -33.82 3.95 4.38
N SER A 20 -34.85 3.17 4.70
CA SER A 20 -36.25 3.55 4.48
C SER A 20 -36.95 4.17 5.69
N ASN A 21 -36.29 4.30 6.84
CA ASN A 21 -37.00 4.66 8.06
C ASN A 21 -37.24 6.17 8.19
N ALA A 22 -38.50 6.60 8.13
CA ALA A 22 -38.95 7.99 8.24
C ALA A 22 -38.50 8.70 9.54
N GLN A 23 -38.05 7.95 10.56
CA GLN A 23 -37.47 8.50 11.79
C GLN A 23 -36.03 9.03 11.63
N PHE A 24 -35.26 8.60 10.63
CA PHE A 24 -33.93 9.16 10.35
C PHE A 24 -34.01 10.60 9.81
N ARG A 25 -35.10 10.93 9.11
CA ARG A 25 -35.40 12.30 8.63
C ARG A 25 -35.65 13.28 9.78
N ASN A 26 -36.13 12.80 10.94
CA ASN A 26 -36.52 13.63 12.08
C ASN A 26 -35.42 13.77 13.16
N GLY A 27 -34.36 12.96 13.14
CA GLY A 27 -33.29 12.97 14.15
C GLY A 27 -32.44 14.25 14.19
N CYS A 28 -32.32 14.98 13.07
CA CYS A 28 -31.55 16.23 13.01
C CYS A 28 -32.19 17.39 13.79
N TYR A 29 -33.51 17.34 14.04
CA TYR A 29 -34.21 18.41 14.75
C TYR A 29 -33.96 18.41 16.27
N ASN A 30 -33.55 17.28 16.83
CA ASN A 30 -33.44 17.06 18.28
C ASN A 30 -32.01 17.15 18.87
N ALA A 31 -31.01 17.63 18.11
CA ALA A 31 -29.65 17.78 18.61
C ALA A 31 -29.49 18.96 19.61
N ALA A 32 -28.77 18.73 20.70
CA ALA A 32 -28.75 19.59 21.89
C ALA A 32 -28.08 20.97 21.65
N SER A 33 -27.13 21.09 20.73
CA SER A 33 -26.45 22.36 20.43
C SER A 33 -26.65 22.84 18.98
N ARG A 34 -26.53 24.17 18.77
CA ARG A 34 -26.55 24.79 17.42
C ARG A 34 -25.38 24.31 16.55
N GLN A 35 -24.23 24.00 17.15
CA GLN A 35 -23.03 23.58 16.44
C GLN A 35 -23.14 22.13 15.93
N GLU A 36 -23.73 21.23 16.71
CA GLU A 36 -24.03 19.86 16.28
C GLU A 36 -25.10 19.82 15.18
N ARG A 37 -26.15 20.65 15.27
CA ARG A 37 -27.14 20.79 14.18
C ARG A 37 -26.49 21.29 12.89
N ARG A 38 -25.58 22.25 12.98
CA ARG A 38 -24.86 22.81 11.82
C ARG A 38 -23.90 21.78 11.21
N LEU A 39 -23.15 21.03 12.03
CA LEU A 39 -22.28 19.94 11.56
C LEU A 39 -23.07 18.79 10.95
N CYS A 40 -24.22 18.43 11.54
CA CYS A 40 -25.12 17.40 11.01
C CYS A 40 -25.76 17.83 9.69
N GLN A 41 -26.19 19.11 9.56
CA GLN A 41 -26.69 19.67 8.30
C GLN A 41 -25.60 19.81 7.23
N ILE A 42 -24.36 20.16 7.60
CA ILE A 42 -23.23 20.19 6.68
C ILE A 42 -22.91 18.79 6.20
N LYS A 43 -22.80 17.81 7.12
CA LYS A 43 -22.62 16.38 6.79
C LYS A 43 -23.77 15.88 5.91
N ARG A 44 -25.02 16.22 6.23
CA ARG A 44 -26.20 15.90 5.42
C ARG A 44 -26.14 16.52 4.04
N SER A 45 -25.72 17.79 3.92
CA SER A 45 -25.56 18.44 2.61
C SER A 45 -24.38 17.91 1.81
N LEU A 46 -23.36 17.34 2.44
CA LEU A 46 -22.27 16.63 1.78
C LEU A 46 -22.72 15.23 1.35
N VAL A 47 -23.48 14.53 2.19
CA VAL A 47 -24.11 13.23 1.91
C VAL A 47 -25.14 13.35 0.78
N GLU A 48 -26.01 14.35 0.81
CA GLU A 48 -27.02 14.63 -0.24
C GLU A 48 -26.39 15.18 -1.53
N ARG A 49 -25.23 15.86 -1.46
CA ARG A 49 -24.47 16.30 -2.67
C ARG A 49 -23.66 15.18 -3.33
N THR A 50 -23.44 14.06 -2.65
CA THR A 50 -22.61 12.94 -3.14
C THR A 50 -23.39 11.65 -3.38
N ALA A 51 -24.56 11.50 -2.76
CA ALA A 51 -25.45 10.35 -2.96
C ALA A 51 -26.54 10.69 -3.97
N VAL A 52 -26.19 10.66 -5.26
CA VAL A 52 -27.19 10.25 -6.24
C VAL A 52 -27.32 8.74 -6.05
N ALA A 53 -28.45 8.28 -5.50
CA ALA A 53 -28.75 6.86 -5.47
C ALA A 53 -28.61 6.33 -6.91
N PRO A 54 -27.83 5.25 -7.15
CA PRO A 54 -27.74 4.66 -8.47
C PRO A 54 -29.14 4.20 -8.85
N SER A 55 -29.81 4.93 -9.74
CA SER A 55 -30.98 4.39 -10.41
C SER A 55 -30.44 3.31 -11.34
N SER A 56 -30.95 2.09 -11.23
CA SER A 56 -30.84 1.09 -12.30
C SER A 56 -31.33 1.75 -13.60
N GLY A 57 -30.42 2.30 -14.40
CA GLY A 57 -30.78 3.22 -15.47
C GLY A 57 -29.58 3.92 -16.10
N SER A 58 -29.78 4.34 -17.35
CA SER A 58 -28.82 5.12 -18.14
C SER A 58 -28.40 6.41 -17.44
N CYS A 59 -27.17 6.86 -17.68
CA CYS A 59 -26.70 8.12 -17.09
C CYS A 59 -27.57 9.33 -17.43
N PRO A 60 -27.58 10.35 -16.55
CA PRO A 60 -28.31 11.59 -16.80
C PRO A 60 -27.91 12.26 -18.11
N LYS A 61 -28.91 12.78 -18.84
CA LYS A 61 -28.69 13.50 -20.10
C LYS A 61 -27.70 14.66 -19.90
N GLY A 62 -26.75 14.79 -20.81
CA GLY A 62 -25.72 15.83 -20.75
C GLY A 62 -24.49 15.49 -19.91
N CYS A 63 -24.46 14.32 -19.25
CA CYS A 63 -23.31 13.87 -18.47
C CYS A 63 -21.96 14.03 -19.21
N HIS A 64 -21.87 13.50 -20.43
CA HIS A 64 -20.63 13.50 -21.23
C HIS A 64 -20.10 14.88 -21.60
N LYS A 65 -20.86 15.97 -21.39
CA LYS A 65 -20.35 17.33 -21.65
C LYS A 65 -19.19 17.69 -20.72
N HIS A 66 -19.27 17.27 -19.47
CA HIS A 66 -18.30 17.64 -18.43
C HIS A 66 -17.85 16.47 -17.55
N GLY A 67 -18.67 15.42 -17.43
CA GLY A 67 -18.39 14.23 -16.64
C GLY A 67 -18.20 12.98 -17.50
N VAL A 68 -18.01 11.86 -16.81
CA VAL A 68 -17.94 10.51 -17.38
C VAL A 68 -19.15 9.73 -16.90
N CYS A 69 -19.89 9.12 -17.83
CA CYS A 69 -20.97 8.22 -17.45
C CYS A 69 -20.38 6.90 -16.96
N ASN A 70 -20.58 6.56 -15.69
CA ASN A 70 -20.35 5.20 -15.22
C ASN A 70 -21.59 4.36 -15.57
N GLU A 71 -21.47 3.61 -16.67
CA GLU A 71 -22.55 2.79 -17.24
C GLU A 71 -22.91 1.57 -16.36
N GLU A 72 -22.02 1.14 -15.46
CA GLU A 72 -22.30 0.03 -14.53
C GLU A 72 -23.40 0.40 -13.52
N ILE A 73 -23.34 1.64 -13.02
CA ILE A 73 -24.20 2.11 -11.90
C ILE A 73 -25.05 3.32 -12.26
N GLY A 74 -25.03 3.78 -13.52
CA GLY A 74 -25.83 4.92 -14.00
C GLY A 74 -25.43 6.28 -13.41
N ARG A 75 -24.22 6.41 -12.84
CA ARG A 75 -23.73 7.61 -12.14
C ARG A 75 -22.93 8.49 -13.08
N CYS A 76 -23.17 9.80 -13.10
CA CYS A 76 -22.27 10.73 -13.78
C CYS A 76 -21.13 11.14 -12.85
N ASP A 77 -19.91 10.78 -13.22
CA ASP A 77 -18.69 11.12 -12.51
C ASP A 77 -18.24 12.52 -12.89
N CYS A 78 -18.32 13.44 -11.93
CA CYS A 78 -17.96 14.83 -12.14
C CYS A 78 -16.49 15.10 -11.81
N PRO A 79 -15.76 15.85 -12.66
CA PRO A 79 -14.51 16.45 -12.25
C PRO A 79 -14.77 17.52 -11.19
N ARG A 80 -13.71 17.89 -10.46
CA ARG A 80 -13.76 18.81 -9.30
C ARG A 80 -14.54 20.11 -9.51
N HIS A 81 -14.60 20.60 -10.75
CA HIS A 81 -15.25 21.87 -11.10
C HIS A 81 -16.75 21.79 -11.31
N TYR A 82 -17.29 20.58 -11.44
CA TYR A 82 -18.69 20.37 -11.74
C TYR A 82 -19.35 19.52 -10.66
N THR A 83 -20.66 19.66 -10.54
CA THR A 83 -21.48 18.93 -9.58
C THR A 83 -22.87 18.69 -10.16
N GLY A 84 -23.72 18.06 -9.36
CA GLY A 84 -25.06 17.66 -9.76
C GLY A 84 -25.08 16.34 -10.53
N PRO A 85 -26.29 15.80 -10.80
CA PRO A 85 -26.45 14.46 -11.37
C PRO A 85 -25.92 14.32 -12.80
N SER A 86 -25.83 15.40 -13.58
CA SER A 86 -25.32 15.42 -14.96
C SER A 86 -24.01 16.20 -15.12
N CYS A 87 -23.36 16.58 -14.01
CA CYS A 87 -22.18 17.45 -14.02
C CYS A 87 -22.35 18.76 -14.80
N SER A 88 -23.58 19.29 -14.85
CA SER A 88 -23.90 20.51 -15.59
C SER A 88 -23.78 21.77 -14.74
N ASP A 89 -23.75 21.61 -13.41
CA ASP A 89 -23.65 22.72 -12.47
C ASP A 89 -22.19 22.97 -12.09
N LEU A 90 -21.80 24.24 -11.98
CA LEU A 90 -20.49 24.59 -11.43
C LEU A 90 -20.47 24.30 -9.93
N ALA A 91 -19.43 23.60 -9.48
CA ALA A 91 -19.26 23.31 -8.06
C ALA A 91 -19.03 24.62 -7.26
N PRO A 92 -19.80 24.85 -6.18
CA PRO A 92 -19.71 26.09 -5.41
C PRO A 92 -18.42 26.15 -4.59
N ASN A 93 -17.96 27.37 -4.29
CA ASN A 93 -16.80 27.63 -3.42
C ASN A 93 -15.54 26.86 -3.81
N MET A 94 -15.18 26.88 -5.10
CA MET A 94 -14.07 26.11 -5.66
C MET A 94 -12.74 26.27 -4.90
N ALA A 95 -12.43 27.47 -4.41
CA ALA A 95 -11.22 27.69 -3.61
C ALA A 95 -11.21 26.85 -2.32
N GLN A 96 -12.35 26.75 -1.62
CA GLN A 96 -12.49 25.95 -0.41
C GLN A 96 -12.44 24.45 -0.74
N LEU A 97 -13.12 24.02 -1.82
CA LEU A 97 -13.08 22.64 -2.27
C LEU A 97 -11.63 22.21 -2.57
N CYS A 98 -10.88 23.03 -3.31
CA CYS A 98 -9.47 22.79 -3.62
C CYS A 98 -8.59 22.69 -2.36
N ALA A 99 -8.81 23.58 -1.39
CA ALA A 99 -8.05 23.57 -0.15
C ALA A 99 -8.23 22.26 0.64
N GLN A 100 -9.39 21.59 0.57
CA GLN A 100 -9.61 20.28 1.19
C GLN A 100 -8.66 19.19 0.65
N TYR A 101 -8.27 19.30 -0.62
CA TYR A 101 -7.29 18.41 -1.26
C TYR A 101 -5.86 18.98 -1.21
N SER A 102 -5.63 20.03 -0.39
CA SER A 102 -4.35 20.75 -0.29
C SER A 102 -3.89 21.36 -1.62
N LEU A 103 -4.84 21.89 -2.39
CA LEU A 103 -4.60 22.53 -3.69
C LEU A 103 -5.00 23.99 -3.68
N SER A 104 -4.26 24.81 -4.43
CA SER A 104 -4.69 26.15 -4.81
C SER A 104 -5.79 26.09 -5.90
N LEU A 105 -6.56 27.17 -6.01
CA LEU A 105 -7.57 27.31 -7.08
C LEU A 105 -6.95 27.18 -8.48
N ARG A 106 -5.72 27.67 -8.67
CA ARG A 106 -4.99 27.56 -9.93
C ARG A 106 -4.65 26.10 -10.25
N GLU A 107 -4.17 25.35 -9.26
CA GLU A 107 -3.79 23.94 -9.43
C GLU A 107 -4.99 23.05 -9.73
N CYS A 108 -6.14 23.29 -9.10
CA CYS A 108 -7.35 22.56 -9.44
C CYS A 108 -7.76 22.72 -10.91
N ARG A 109 -7.54 23.91 -11.48
CA ARG A 109 -7.88 24.22 -12.88
C ARG A 109 -6.80 23.82 -13.88
N LYS A 110 -5.61 23.45 -13.40
CA LYS A 110 -4.50 23.04 -14.26
C LYS A 110 -4.66 21.57 -14.61
N GLU A 111 -4.27 21.21 -15.84
CA GLU A 111 -4.04 19.81 -16.19
C GLU A 111 -3.06 19.16 -15.20
N SER A 112 -3.38 17.94 -14.80
CA SER A 112 -2.59 17.11 -13.89
C SER A 112 -2.35 15.76 -14.54
N GLU A 113 -1.57 14.90 -13.90
CA GLU A 113 -1.40 13.52 -14.34
C GLU A 113 -2.66 12.72 -14.00
N CYS A 114 -3.14 11.93 -14.95
CA CYS A 114 -4.24 11.02 -14.73
C CYS A 114 -3.75 9.59 -14.54
N PHE A 115 -4.52 8.82 -13.78
CA PHE A 115 -4.28 7.40 -13.58
C PHE A 115 -4.20 6.67 -14.94
N ASN A 116 -3.13 5.90 -15.15
CA ASN A 116 -2.83 5.16 -16.37
C ASN A 116 -2.98 5.97 -17.68
N ASN A 117 -2.75 7.28 -17.63
CA ASN A 117 -2.90 8.18 -18.79
C ASN A 117 -4.25 8.01 -19.52
N CYS A 118 -5.32 7.73 -18.77
CA CYS A 118 -6.66 7.47 -19.30
C CYS A 118 -6.72 6.36 -20.37
N ASN A 119 -5.75 5.43 -20.36
CA ASN A 119 -5.56 4.39 -21.38
C ASN A 119 -5.64 4.93 -22.82
N GLN A 120 -5.25 6.20 -23.03
CA GLN A 120 -5.37 6.91 -24.31
C GLN A 120 -6.82 7.00 -24.87
N ARG A 121 -7.82 6.71 -24.04
CA ARG A 121 -9.26 6.72 -24.35
C ARG A 121 -10.00 7.89 -23.72
N GLY A 122 -9.27 8.93 -23.35
CA GLY A 122 -9.81 10.11 -22.70
C GLY A 122 -8.80 11.24 -22.65
N ARG A 123 -9.26 12.40 -22.16
CA ARG A 123 -8.40 13.55 -21.87
C ARG A 123 -8.31 13.75 -20.36
N CYS A 124 -7.13 14.09 -19.87
CA CYS A 124 -6.97 14.36 -18.45
C CYS A 124 -7.44 15.79 -18.12
N ILE A 125 -8.45 15.92 -17.26
CA ILE A 125 -8.98 17.21 -16.82
C ILE A 125 -8.86 17.29 -15.30
N GLY A 126 -7.85 18.02 -14.83
CA GLY A 126 -7.62 18.21 -13.40
C GLY A 126 -7.53 16.88 -12.65
N GLY A 127 -6.66 15.96 -13.10
CA GLY A 127 -6.37 14.67 -12.45
C GLY A 127 -7.43 13.59 -12.63
N MET A 128 -8.54 13.89 -13.31
CA MET A 128 -9.60 12.95 -13.65
C MET A 128 -9.67 12.74 -15.16
N CYS A 129 -9.86 11.49 -15.59
CA CYS A 129 -10.07 11.18 -16.99
C CYS A 129 -11.47 11.59 -17.45
N HIS A 130 -11.55 12.37 -18.53
CA HIS A 130 -12.77 12.60 -19.30
C HIS A 130 -12.76 11.63 -20.48
N CYS A 131 -13.44 10.51 -20.31
CA CYS A 131 -13.44 9.40 -21.26
C CYS A 131 -14.22 9.71 -22.54
N GLN A 132 -13.77 9.10 -23.63
CA GLN A 132 -14.54 9.04 -24.86
C GLN A 132 -15.90 8.34 -24.61
N PRO A 133 -16.99 8.75 -25.28
CA PRO A 133 -18.29 8.11 -25.12
C PRO A 133 -18.22 6.59 -25.29
N GLY A 134 -18.87 5.85 -24.38
CA GLY A 134 -18.81 4.38 -24.33
C GLY A 134 -17.72 3.80 -23.43
N TYR A 135 -16.76 4.62 -22.98
CA TYR A 135 -15.74 4.24 -22.02
C TYR A 135 -15.94 4.92 -20.66
N TRP A 136 -15.61 4.21 -19.58
CA TRP A 136 -15.69 4.73 -18.22
C TRP A 136 -14.70 4.07 -17.27
N GLY A 137 -14.84 4.42 -15.99
CA GLY A 137 -13.93 4.04 -14.92
C GLY A 137 -12.82 5.07 -14.71
N MET A 138 -12.05 4.87 -13.65
CA MET A 138 -10.95 5.73 -13.19
C MET A 138 -10.01 6.21 -14.32
N ASP A 139 -9.72 5.33 -15.27
CA ASP A 139 -8.77 5.51 -16.37
C ASP A 139 -9.36 5.16 -17.75
N CYS A 140 -10.68 5.18 -17.92
CA CYS A 140 -11.35 4.84 -19.19
C CYS A 140 -11.08 3.41 -19.69
N SER A 141 -10.77 2.49 -18.77
CA SER A 141 -10.46 1.09 -19.07
C SER A 141 -11.69 0.21 -19.26
N ILE A 142 -12.89 0.67 -18.90
CA ILE A 142 -14.10 -0.14 -18.96
C ILE A 142 -14.94 0.29 -20.17
N SER A 143 -15.46 -0.67 -20.92
CA SER A 143 -16.46 -0.43 -21.96
C SER A 143 -17.48 -1.57 -22.04
N TRP A 144 -18.54 -1.38 -22.83
CA TRP A 144 -19.41 -2.48 -23.24
C TRP A 144 -18.71 -3.32 -24.31
N GLY A 145 -18.58 -4.61 -24.06
CA GLY A 145 -18.10 -5.60 -25.01
C GLY A 145 -19.22 -6.30 -25.78
N PRO A 146 -18.86 -7.33 -26.56
CA PRO A 146 -19.83 -8.13 -27.31
C PRO A 146 -20.94 -8.68 -26.40
N ASN A 147 -22.17 -8.74 -26.92
CA ASN A 147 -23.35 -9.25 -26.22
C ASN A 147 -23.76 -8.45 -24.97
N GLY A 148 -23.34 -7.17 -24.85
CA GLY A 148 -23.74 -6.30 -23.75
C GLY A 148 -23.10 -6.66 -22.41
N LYS A 149 -22.00 -7.42 -22.40
CA LYS A 149 -21.20 -7.65 -21.19
C LYS A 149 -20.11 -6.59 -21.08
N MET A 150 -19.88 -6.06 -19.89
CA MET A 150 -18.74 -5.15 -19.67
C MET A 150 -17.42 -5.89 -19.92
N GLN A 151 -16.43 -5.17 -20.45
CA GLN A 151 -15.08 -5.67 -20.70
C GLN A 151 -14.04 -4.68 -20.20
N LEU A 152 -12.86 -5.21 -19.83
CA LEU A 152 -11.68 -4.42 -19.50
C LEU A 152 -10.81 -4.27 -20.73
N LEU A 153 -10.29 -3.05 -20.91
CA LEU A 153 -9.27 -2.72 -21.90
C LEU A 153 -9.63 -3.30 -23.28
N GLU A 154 -10.80 -2.92 -23.80
CA GLU A 154 -11.34 -3.36 -25.10
C GLU A 154 -10.27 -3.61 -26.16
N GLY A 155 -10.35 -4.76 -26.84
CA GLY A 155 -9.33 -5.22 -27.78
C GLY A 155 -8.74 -6.55 -27.33
N ASN A 156 -7.41 -6.60 -27.18
CA ASN A 156 -6.66 -7.83 -26.95
C ASN A 156 -6.43 -8.16 -25.45
N TYR A 157 -7.23 -7.60 -24.54
CA TYR A 157 -7.09 -7.93 -23.12
C TYR A 157 -7.44 -9.39 -22.85
N VAL A 158 -6.51 -10.10 -22.23
CA VAL A 158 -6.72 -11.50 -21.83
C VAL A 158 -6.79 -11.55 -20.30
N PRO A 159 -7.83 -12.08 -19.66
CA PRO A 159 -7.78 -12.31 -18.20
C PRO A 159 -6.73 -13.37 -17.84
N ARG A 160 -6.17 -13.34 -16.63
CA ARG A 160 -5.31 -14.43 -16.14
C ARG A 160 -6.19 -15.66 -15.87
N LYS A 161 -5.71 -16.84 -16.27
CA LYS A 161 -6.48 -18.09 -16.12
C LYS A 161 -6.38 -18.66 -14.71
N THR A 162 -5.26 -18.44 -14.02
CA THR A 162 -5.00 -18.96 -12.67
C THR A 162 -4.86 -17.84 -11.64
N GLY A 163 -5.02 -18.18 -10.35
CA GLY A 163 -4.91 -17.23 -9.25
C GLY A 163 -6.25 -16.74 -8.73
N VAL A 164 -6.24 -15.51 -8.18
CA VAL A 164 -7.43 -14.83 -7.65
C VAL A 164 -7.96 -13.80 -8.64
N LYS A 165 -9.29 -13.64 -8.65
CA LYS A 165 -10.00 -12.55 -9.32
C LYS A 165 -10.33 -11.47 -8.31
N VAL A 166 -10.03 -10.22 -8.65
CA VAL A 166 -10.28 -9.07 -7.78
C VAL A 166 -11.24 -8.11 -8.45
N TYR A 167 -12.39 -7.87 -7.83
CA TYR A 167 -13.28 -6.79 -8.24
C TYR A 167 -12.83 -5.50 -7.55
N ILE A 168 -12.88 -4.38 -8.27
CA ILE A 168 -12.52 -3.06 -7.74
C ILE A 168 -13.79 -2.22 -7.72
N TYR A 169 -14.16 -1.71 -6.54
CA TYR A 169 -15.32 -0.84 -6.43
C TYR A 169 -15.10 0.48 -7.18
N GLU A 170 -16.04 0.81 -8.07
CA GLU A 170 -16.07 2.09 -8.78
C GLU A 170 -16.58 3.21 -7.84
N LEU A 171 -15.68 3.72 -7.00
CA LEU A 171 -15.94 4.82 -6.09
C LEU A 171 -15.99 6.17 -6.84
N PRO A 172 -16.67 7.20 -6.30
CA PRO A 172 -16.74 8.48 -6.99
C PRO A 172 -15.38 9.20 -7.02
N PRO A 173 -15.18 10.10 -8.00
CA PRO A 173 -13.92 10.82 -8.22
C PRO A 173 -13.32 11.52 -6.99
N ASN A 174 -14.17 12.01 -6.08
CA ASN A 174 -13.72 12.70 -4.87
C ASN A 174 -12.91 11.80 -3.92
N MET A 175 -13.04 10.47 -4.03
CA MET A 175 -12.31 9.51 -3.20
C MET A 175 -11.12 8.86 -3.89
N THR A 176 -11.01 9.03 -5.21
CA THR A 176 -10.06 8.29 -6.04
C THR A 176 -9.20 9.19 -6.91
N SER A 177 -9.80 10.08 -7.73
CA SER A 177 -9.10 10.83 -8.80
C SER A 177 -8.93 12.33 -8.53
N TRP A 178 -9.60 12.89 -7.53
CA TRP A 178 -9.48 14.31 -7.16
C TRP A 178 -8.18 14.66 -6.41
N PHE A 179 -7.18 13.79 -6.42
CA PHE A 179 -5.86 14.07 -5.85
C PHE A 179 -4.89 14.56 -6.94
N ILE A 180 -3.67 14.95 -6.55
CA ILE A 180 -2.55 15.08 -7.48
C ILE A 180 -1.60 13.93 -7.17
N PHE A 181 -1.53 12.95 -8.09
CA PHE A 181 -0.82 11.69 -7.87
C PHE A 181 0.66 11.89 -7.51
N SER A 182 1.34 12.84 -8.17
CA SER A 182 2.74 13.16 -7.90
C SER A 182 3.01 13.77 -6.52
N ARG A 183 1.98 14.19 -5.79
CA ARG A 183 2.09 14.77 -4.44
C ARG A 183 1.60 13.86 -3.33
N MET A 184 1.10 12.67 -3.68
CA MET A 184 0.58 11.75 -2.67
C MET A 184 1.71 11.18 -1.83
N ASP A 185 1.51 11.18 -0.52
CA ASP A 185 2.40 10.52 0.42
C ASP A 185 2.07 9.02 0.41
N ARG A 186 3.02 8.20 -0.04
CA ARG A 186 2.93 6.72 -0.11
C ARG A 186 1.68 6.21 -0.87
N PRO A 187 1.67 6.32 -2.21
CA PRO A 187 0.49 6.01 -3.02
C PRO A 187 0.35 4.50 -3.34
N LEU A 188 0.66 3.62 -2.39
CA LEU A 188 0.75 2.18 -2.64
C LEU A 188 -0.59 1.58 -3.13
N GLN A 189 -1.71 2.05 -2.61
CA GLN A 189 -3.04 1.62 -3.05
C GLN A 189 -3.30 1.86 -4.55
N PHE A 190 -2.70 2.91 -5.12
CA PHE A 190 -2.83 3.22 -6.54
C PHE A 190 -1.83 2.42 -7.39
N LEU A 191 -0.62 2.14 -6.87
CA LEU A 191 0.31 1.22 -7.53
C LEU A 191 -0.25 -0.21 -7.58
N PHE A 192 -0.89 -0.62 -6.49
CA PHE A 192 -1.60 -1.87 -6.39
C PHE A 192 -2.76 -1.94 -7.40
N TRP A 193 -3.60 -0.89 -7.47
CA TRP A 193 -4.65 -0.80 -8.49
C TRP A 193 -4.06 -0.87 -9.90
N GLN A 194 -3.01 -0.11 -10.18
CA GLN A 194 -2.36 -0.10 -11.48
C GLN A 194 -1.90 -1.50 -11.90
N ARG A 195 -1.37 -2.30 -10.97
CA ARG A 195 -0.97 -3.69 -11.23
C ARG A 195 -2.15 -4.65 -11.35
N LEU A 196 -3.26 -4.44 -10.64
CA LEU A 196 -4.48 -5.20 -10.89
C LEU A 196 -4.97 -5.04 -12.33
N MET A 197 -4.79 -3.86 -12.94
CA MET A 197 -5.16 -3.62 -14.34
C MET A 197 -4.32 -4.44 -15.32
N SER A 198 -2.99 -4.43 -15.17
CA SER A 198 -2.05 -5.09 -16.10
C SER A 198 -1.77 -6.56 -15.80
N SER A 199 -2.15 -7.08 -14.63
CA SER A 199 -1.91 -8.49 -14.23
C SER A 199 -2.89 -9.50 -14.84
N GLY A 200 -4.03 -9.05 -15.36
CA GLY A 200 -5.12 -9.92 -15.78
C GLY A 200 -6.02 -10.41 -14.63
N MET A 201 -5.83 -9.94 -13.40
CA MET A 201 -6.59 -10.39 -12.22
C MET A 201 -7.86 -9.60 -11.95
N ARG A 202 -8.00 -8.39 -12.52
CA ARG A 202 -9.20 -7.59 -12.32
C ARG A 202 -10.39 -8.26 -13.01
N THR A 203 -11.51 -8.40 -12.30
CA THR A 203 -12.81 -8.76 -12.88
C THR A 203 -13.80 -7.60 -12.78
N LEU A 204 -14.74 -7.55 -13.73
CA LEU A 204 -15.88 -6.62 -13.74
C LEU A 204 -17.18 -7.27 -13.28
N ASP A 205 -17.18 -8.59 -13.04
CA ASP A 205 -18.33 -9.28 -12.46
C ASP A 205 -18.00 -9.65 -11.01
N GLY A 206 -18.56 -8.89 -10.07
CA GLY A 206 -18.35 -9.15 -8.65
C GLY A 206 -18.90 -10.51 -8.18
N ASN A 207 -19.69 -11.23 -8.98
CA ASN A 207 -20.12 -12.60 -8.63
C ASN A 207 -19.01 -13.63 -8.82
N GLU A 208 -18.04 -13.40 -9.72
CA GLU A 208 -16.90 -14.29 -9.93
C GLU A 208 -15.62 -13.82 -9.22
N ALA A 209 -15.65 -12.64 -8.60
CA ALA A 209 -14.54 -12.16 -7.79
C ALA A 209 -14.24 -13.15 -6.66
N ASP A 210 -12.98 -13.25 -6.26
CA ASP A 210 -12.49 -13.90 -5.04
C ASP A 210 -12.27 -12.86 -3.93
N TYR A 211 -11.88 -11.64 -4.29
CA TYR A 211 -11.70 -10.53 -3.35
C TYR A 211 -12.25 -9.23 -3.93
N PHE A 212 -12.57 -8.29 -3.04
CA PHE A 212 -13.04 -6.95 -3.38
C PHE A 212 -12.06 -5.91 -2.87
N PHE A 213 -11.47 -5.13 -3.77
CA PHE A 213 -10.58 -4.04 -3.41
C PHE A 213 -11.34 -2.71 -3.31
N ILE A 214 -11.15 -1.99 -2.21
CA ILE A 214 -11.73 -0.67 -1.97
C ILE A 214 -10.61 0.38 -2.15
N PRO A 215 -10.54 1.09 -3.29
CA PRO A 215 -9.39 1.90 -3.68
C PRO A 215 -9.41 3.32 -3.07
N ILE A 216 -9.60 3.44 -1.75
CA ILE A 216 -9.59 4.75 -1.07
C ILE A 216 -8.17 5.18 -0.69
N TYR A 217 -7.91 6.49 -0.75
CA TYR A 217 -6.72 7.05 -0.12
C TYR A 217 -6.91 7.14 1.40
N THR A 218 -6.08 6.39 2.12
CA THR A 218 -6.16 6.23 3.58
C THR A 218 -5.07 7.01 4.33
N ARG A 219 -4.48 8.02 3.70
CA ARG A 219 -3.54 8.96 4.33
C ARG A 219 -3.93 10.40 4.01
N GLY A 220 -3.53 11.36 4.85
CA GLY A 220 -3.85 12.79 4.66
C GLY A 220 -5.14 13.25 5.33
N ALA A 221 -5.61 14.45 4.96
CA ALA A 221 -6.65 15.17 5.71
C ALA A 221 -8.07 14.57 5.58
N LEU A 222 -8.35 13.83 4.50
CA LEU A 222 -9.70 13.35 4.15
C LEU A 222 -9.99 11.90 4.54
N VAL A 223 -9.06 11.25 5.24
CA VAL A 223 -9.16 9.81 5.58
C VAL A 223 -10.41 9.51 6.38
N ARG A 224 -10.76 10.40 7.30
CA ARG A 224 -11.94 10.22 8.15
C ARG A 224 -13.21 10.25 7.30
N GLU A 225 -13.33 11.25 6.44
CA GLU A 225 -14.47 11.44 5.55
C GLU A 225 -14.62 10.26 4.59
N HIS A 226 -13.52 9.77 4.00
CA HIS A 226 -13.55 8.61 3.12
C HIS A 226 -14.01 7.34 3.86
N LEU A 227 -13.44 7.04 5.03
CA LEU A 227 -13.79 5.85 5.79
C LEU A 227 -15.20 5.90 6.39
N GLU A 228 -15.71 7.07 6.79
CA GLU A 228 -17.11 7.24 7.25
C GLU A 228 -18.12 6.99 6.10
N TRP A 229 -17.75 7.30 4.85
CA TRP A 229 -18.69 7.31 3.74
C TRP A 229 -18.62 6.06 2.84
N VAL A 230 -17.43 5.45 2.71
CA VAL A 230 -17.21 4.37 1.74
C VAL A 230 -18.09 3.15 1.98
N LEU A 231 -18.31 2.78 3.24
CA LEU A 231 -19.10 1.61 3.57
C LEU A 231 -20.59 1.80 3.24
N PRO A 232 -21.27 2.86 3.74
CA PRO A 232 -22.64 3.15 3.34
C PRO A 232 -22.80 3.19 1.81
N TYR A 233 -21.86 3.83 1.11
CA TYR A 233 -21.90 3.91 -0.34
C TYR A 233 -21.82 2.54 -1.01
N ILE A 234 -20.88 1.69 -0.60
CA ILE A 234 -20.73 0.35 -1.15
C ILE A 234 -22.00 -0.47 -0.90
N GLN A 235 -22.52 -0.46 0.32
CA GLN A 235 -23.72 -1.21 0.69
C GLN A 235 -24.97 -0.78 -0.06
N THR A 236 -25.09 0.50 -0.39
CA THR A 236 -26.25 1.03 -1.14
C THR A 236 -26.11 0.86 -2.65
N THR A 237 -24.88 0.79 -3.16
CA THR A 237 -24.61 0.81 -4.61
C THR A 237 -24.42 -0.59 -5.18
N PHE A 238 -23.79 -1.48 -4.42
CA PHE A 238 -23.34 -2.77 -4.93
C PHE A 238 -23.89 -3.92 -4.08
N PRO A 239 -24.26 -5.06 -4.71
CA PRO A 239 -24.93 -6.15 -4.02
C PRO A 239 -23.98 -7.09 -3.26
N TRP A 240 -22.66 -6.87 -3.33
CA TRP A 240 -21.68 -7.88 -2.91
C TRP A 240 -21.22 -7.79 -1.46
N TRP A 241 -21.28 -6.61 -0.82
CA TRP A 241 -20.84 -6.46 0.58
C TRP A 241 -21.62 -7.38 1.53
N SER A 242 -22.93 -7.48 1.33
CA SER A 242 -23.82 -8.26 2.22
C SER A 242 -23.68 -9.77 2.04
N LYS A 243 -23.05 -10.24 0.95
CA LYS A 243 -22.92 -11.69 0.66
C LYS A 243 -22.00 -12.40 1.65
N ASP A 244 -20.98 -11.71 2.13
CA ASP A 244 -19.98 -12.23 3.04
C ASP A 244 -19.70 -11.27 4.22
N ASN A 245 -20.56 -10.25 4.38
CA ASN A 245 -20.43 -9.22 5.41
C ASN A 245 -19.02 -8.59 5.47
N GLY A 246 -18.38 -8.38 4.33
CA GLY A 246 -17.09 -7.68 4.22
C GLY A 246 -15.85 -8.58 4.40
N HIS A 247 -16.00 -9.90 4.57
CA HIS A 247 -14.88 -10.80 4.85
C HIS A 247 -13.85 -10.93 3.72
N ARG A 248 -14.25 -10.68 2.47
CA ARG A 248 -13.40 -10.74 1.27
C ARG A 248 -13.00 -9.35 0.78
N HIS A 249 -13.19 -8.32 1.60
CA HIS A 249 -12.91 -6.93 1.24
C HIS A 249 -11.55 -6.49 1.77
N LEU A 250 -10.80 -5.77 0.93
CA LEU A 250 -9.43 -5.35 1.17
C LEU A 250 -9.33 -3.82 1.17
N ILE A 251 -8.69 -3.25 2.19
CA ILE A 251 -8.25 -1.85 2.21
C ILE A 251 -6.74 -1.81 2.48
N ILE A 252 -6.02 -1.03 1.68
CA ILE A 252 -4.61 -0.72 1.92
C ILE A 252 -4.50 0.54 2.80
N HIS A 253 -3.76 0.42 3.89
CA HIS A 253 -3.46 1.52 4.79
C HIS A 253 -1.95 1.75 4.95
N THR A 254 -1.49 2.91 4.48
CA THR A 254 -0.06 3.26 4.37
C THR A 254 0.46 4.09 5.54
N GLY A 255 -0.32 4.15 6.63
CA GLY A 255 0.03 4.78 7.90
C GLY A 255 1.30 4.22 8.52
N ASP A 256 1.98 5.02 9.34
CA ASP A 256 3.20 4.59 10.04
C ASP A 256 2.88 3.53 11.09
N MET A 257 1.81 3.72 11.88
CA MET A 257 1.34 2.79 12.91
C MET A 257 0.09 2.01 12.47
N GLY A 258 -0.09 1.82 11.16
CA GLY A 258 -1.32 1.24 10.63
C GLY A 258 -2.54 2.02 11.12
N ILE A 259 -3.64 1.34 11.43
CA ILE A 259 -4.92 1.98 11.79
C ILE A 259 -4.84 2.85 13.05
N ASN A 260 -3.76 2.74 13.82
CA ASN A 260 -3.51 3.57 15.00
C ASN A 260 -3.13 5.02 14.67
N ASP A 261 -2.85 5.33 13.40
CA ASP A 261 -2.74 6.71 12.93
C ASP A 261 -4.10 7.44 13.00
N LEU A 262 -5.22 6.72 13.09
CA LEU A 262 -6.55 7.30 13.26
C LEU A 262 -6.80 7.71 14.71
N ALA A 263 -7.43 8.87 14.90
CA ALA A 263 -7.85 9.34 16.23
C ALA A 263 -8.69 8.27 16.96
N LEU A 264 -8.42 8.06 18.26
CA LEU A 264 -8.94 6.93 19.04
C LEU A 264 -10.47 6.72 18.92
N THR A 265 -11.25 7.79 19.02
CA THR A 265 -12.71 7.73 18.92
C THR A 265 -13.17 7.27 17.54
N PHE A 266 -12.47 7.73 16.50
CA PHE A 266 -12.73 7.34 15.13
C PHE A 266 -12.27 5.91 14.85
N ARG A 267 -11.10 5.52 15.35
CA ARG A 267 -10.58 4.15 15.28
C ARG A 267 -11.57 3.13 15.84
N ARG A 268 -12.23 3.43 16.97
CA ARG A 268 -13.29 2.57 17.54
C ARG A 268 -14.47 2.39 16.60
N HIS A 269 -14.91 3.47 15.96
CA HIS A 269 -16.00 3.40 14.97
C HIS A 269 -15.60 2.57 13.75
N VAL A 270 -14.42 2.83 13.18
CA VAL A 270 -13.88 2.07 12.04
C VAL A 270 -13.74 0.58 12.41
N ASN A 271 -13.20 0.27 13.58
CA ASN A 271 -13.08 -1.10 14.05
C ASN A 271 -14.43 -1.82 14.22
N SER A 272 -15.52 -1.08 14.46
CA SER A 272 -16.86 -1.66 14.51
C SER A 272 -17.42 -1.89 13.11
N SER A 273 -17.42 -0.84 12.28
CA SER A 273 -18.06 -0.83 10.96
C SER A 273 -17.31 -1.63 9.90
N LEU A 274 -15.97 -1.64 9.97
CA LEU A 274 -15.06 -2.36 9.08
C LEU A 274 -14.36 -3.51 9.83
N SER A 275 -15.02 -4.08 10.84
CA SER A 275 -14.50 -5.20 11.61
C SER A 275 -14.18 -6.42 10.74
N ASN A 276 -14.86 -6.61 9.61
CA ASN A 276 -14.74 -7.81 8.79
C ASN A 276 -13.73 -7.75 7.66
N ILE A 277 -13.37 -6.56 7.21
CA ILE A 277 -12.40 -6.42 6.12
C ILE A 277 -11.03 -6.92 6.53
N THR A 278 -10.20 -7.24 5.54
CA THR A 278 -8.76 -7.45 5.71
C THR A 278 -8.04 -6.12 5.51
N TRP A 279 -7.34 -5.64 6.54
CA TRP A 279 -6.42 -4.51 6.38
C TRP A 279 -5.09 -5.01 5.83
N LEU A 280 -4.62 -4.35 4.79
CA LEU A 280 -3.27 -4.48 4.28
C LEU A 280 -2.48 -3.27 4.78
N SER A 281 -1.52 -3.46 5.69
CA SER A 281 -0.81 -2.34 6.32
C SER A 281 0.68 -2.61 6.47
N HIS A 282 1.47 -1.58 6.75
CA HIS A 282 2.91 -1.74 6.97
C HIS A 282 3.28 -2.10 8.41
N TRP A 283 2.30 -2.08 9.33
CA TRP A 283 2.56 -2.15 10.76
C TRP A 283 1.93 -3.40 11.38
N GLY A 284 2.79 -4.29 11.85
CA GLY A 284 2.45 -5.61 12.35
C GLY A 284 2.31 -5.74 13.86
N LEU A 285 2.18 -4.64 14.62
CA LEU A 285 2.10 -4.71 16.08
C LEU A 285 0.81 -5.40 16.55
N GLN A 286 0.97 -6.58 17.14
CA GLN A 286 -0.11 -7.48 17.52
C GLN A 286 -0.63 -7.25 18.93
N GLU A 287 0.15 -6.60 19.78
CA GLU A 287 -0.15 -6.42 21.20
C GLU A 287 0.24 -5.01 21.69
N TYR A 288 -0.15 -4.69 22.92
CA TYR A 288 0.23 -3.41 23.52
C TYR A 288 1.72 -3.41 23.85
N HIS A 289 2.44 -2.40 23.37
CA HIS A 289 3.86 -2.26 23.65
C HIS A 289 4.08 -1.37 24.89
N PRO A 290 4.67 -1.88 25.99
CA PRO A 290 4.71 -1.15 27.26
C PRO A 290 5.65 0.07 27.23
N VAL A 291 6.81 -0.03 26.59
CA VAL A 291 7.80 1.07 26.52
C VAL A 291 7.27 2.21 25.67
N ALA A 292 6.88 1.91 24.42
CA ALA A 292 6.32 2.90 23.50
C ALA A 292 4.92 3.39 23.88
N ARG A 293 4.19 2.63 24.70
CA ARG A 293 2.76 2.80 25.00
C ARG A 293 1.88 2.79 23.73
N TRP A 294 2.25 1.97 22.77
CA TRP A 294 1.51 1.83 21.52
C TRP A 294 0.50 0.69 21.61
N ASP A 295 -0.74 0.95 21.21
CA ASP A 295 -1.78 -0.07 21.13
C ASP A 295 -1.48 -1.07 20.01
N ARG A 296 -2.07 -2.26 20.13
CA ARG A 296 -2.22 -3.19 19.00
C ARG A 296 -2.80 -2.47 17.78
N ALA A 297 -2.24 -2.75 16.61
CA ALA A 297 -2.68 -2.20 15.32
C ALA A 297 -3.02 -3.28 14.29
N HIS A 298 -2.62 -4.53 14.53
CA HIS A 298 -2.71 -5.62 13.58
C HIS A 298 -3.52 -6.79 14.15
N ARG A 299 -4.33 -7.45 13.30
CA ARG A 299 -5.09 -8.65 13.67
C ARG A 299 -4.48 -9.90 13.05
N PRO A 300 -3.74 -10.71 13.82
CA PRO A 300 -3.09 -11.93 13.30
C PRO A 300 -4.12 -12.86 12.65
N GLY A 301 -3.75 -13.47 11.53
CA GLY A 301 -4.62 -14.36 10.75
C GLY A 301 -5.73 -13.66 9.95
N LYS A 302 -5.97 -12.36 10.17
CA LYS A 302 -6.96 -11.58 9.43
C LYS A 302 -6.30 -10.54 8.54
N ASP A 303 -5.58 -9.62 9.15
CA ASP A 303 -4.84 -8.57 8.45
C ASP A 303 -3.56 -9.14 7.83
N ILE A 304 -2.99 -8.43 6.85
CA ILE A 304 -1.71 -8.82 6.22
C ILE A 304 -0.75 -7.64 6.35
N VAL A 305 0.45 -7.91 6.87
CA VAL A 305 1.54 -6.93 6.84
C VAL A 305 2.13 -6.93 5.43
N ILE A 306 2.07 -5.82 4.72
CA ILE A 306 2.63 -5.67 3.37
C ILE A 306 3.86 -4.77 3.41
N PRO A 307 4.87 -5.00 2.54
CA PRO A 307 6.07 -4.19 2.52
C PRO A 307 5.74 -2.75 2.12
N VAL A 308 6.45 -1.80 2.74
CA VAL A 308 6.39 -0.39 2.34
C VAL A 308 7.02 -0.23 0.97
N MET A 309 6.43 0.64 0.16
CA MET A 309 7.04 1.04 -1.11
C MET A 309 8.34 1.84 -0.83
N ILE A 310 9.47 1.33 -1.30
CA ILE A 310 10.77 1.98 -1.11
C ILE A 310 11.31 2.51 -2.43
N MET A 311 11.70 3.79 -2.44
CA MET A 311 12.32 4.49 -3.57
C MET A 311 13.70 5.06 -3.19
N THR A 312 14.44 4.38 -2.29
CA THR A 312 15.69 4.92 -1.74
C THR A 312 16.80 4.89 -2.78
N GLN A 313 17.54 5.99 -2.90
CA GLN A 313 18.73 6.07 -3.75
C GLN A 313 19.80 5.05 -3.28
N GLY A 314 20.51 4.45 -4.24
CA GLY A 314 21.63 3.54 -3.98
C GLY A 314 21.32 2.05 -3.98
N PHE A 315 20.05 1.61 -4.08
CA PHE A 315 19.73 0.17 -4.12
C PHE A 315 20.32 -0.54 -5.34
N HIS A 316 20.48 0.19 -6.46
CA HIS A 316 21.17 -0.30 -7.65
C HIS A 316 22.65 -0.65 -7.40
N GLN A 317 23.25 -0.10 -6.33
CA GLN A 317 24.61 -0.44 -5.89
C GLN A 317 24.63 -1.65 -4.94
N SER A 318 23.53 -2.39 -4.81
CA SER A 318 23.50 -3.64 -4.06
C SER A 318 24.60 -4.59 -4.55
N PRO A 319 25.34 -5.25 -3.65
CA PRO A 319 26.28 -6.31 -4.03
C PRO A 319 25.62 -7.51 -4.73
N MET A 320 24.29 -7.63 -4.69
CA MET A 320 23.51 -8.68 -5.35
C MET A 320 22.95 -8.24 -6.72
N ASN A 321 23.22 -7.01 -7.14
CA ASN A 321 22.92 -6.54 -8.50
C ASN A 321 23.88 -7.22 -9.50
N PRO A 322 23.41 -7.78 -10.62
CA PRO A 322 24.25 -8.51 -11.57
C PRO A 322 25.46 -7.73 -12.10
N ARG A 323 25.31 -6.42 -12.34
CA ARG A 323 26.41 -5.55 -12.77
C ARG A 323 27.44 -5.39 -11.66
N MET A 324 26.99 -5.13 -10.43
CA MET A 324 27.89 -5.02 -9.27
C MET A 324 28.60 -6.35 -8.98
N GLU A 325 27.93 -7.49 -9.15
CA GLU A 325 28.55 -8.81 -9.04
C GLU A 325 29.64 -9.03 -10.12
N ALA A 326 29.39 -8.60 -11.36
CA ALA A 326 30.38 -8.68 -12.44
C ALA A 326 31.59 -7.78 -12.18
N GLU A 327 31.36 -6.52 -11.76
CA GLU A 327 32.42 -5.59 -11.36
C GLU A 327 33.25 -6.13 -10.19
N ALA A 328 32.60 -6.72 -9.18
CA ALA A 328 33.30 -7.33 -8.05
C ALA A 328 34.17 -8.53 -8.48
N LYS A 329 33.66 -9.40 -9.37
CA LYS A 329 34.45 -10.51 -9.93
C LYS A 329 35.69 -10.02 -10.68
N ALA A 330 35.57 -8.94 -11.45
CA ALA A 330 36.69 -8.33 -12.16
C ALA A 330 37.75 -7.73 -11.20
N ASN A 331 37.31 -7.26 -10.02
CA ASN A 331 38.16 -6.62 -9.01
C ASN A 331 38.65 -7.56 -7.90
N GLY A 332 38.70 -8.87 -8.14
CA GLY A 332 39.28 -9.84 -7.21
C GLY A 332 38.29 -10.52 -6.25
N GLY A 333 36.98 -10.35 -6.46
CA GLY A 333 35.93 -11.11 -5.77
C GLY A 333 34.85 -10.24 -5.09
N PRO A 334 33.81 -10.87 -4.52
CA PRO A 334 32.73 -10.16 -3.84
C PRO A 334 33.23 -9.42 -2.60
N LEU A 335 32.53 -8.35 -2.22
CA LEU A 335 32.82 -7.61 -0.99
C LEU A 335 32.79 -8.53 0.23
N VAL A 336 33.87 -8.50 1.01
CA VAL A 336 34.01 -9.29 2.23
C VAL A 336 33.31 -8.58 3.40
N ARG A 337 32.42 -9.30 4.08
CA ARG A 337 31.68 -8.79 5.24
C ARG A 337 32.46 -9.01 6.54
N ASN A 338 33.37 -8.08 6.85
CA ASN A 338 34.22 -8.14 8.03
C ASN A 338 33.57 -7.53 9.29
N GLY A 339 32.69 -6.55 9.12
CA GLY A 339 31.97 -5.94 10.25
C GLY A 339 30.92 -6.90 10.84
N THR A 340 30.69 -6.82 12.15
CA THR A 340 29.69 -7.66 12.82
C THR A 340 28.30 -7.05 12.68
N LEU A 341 28.03 -5.92 13.34
CA LEU A 341 26.71 -5.26 13.35
C LEU A 341 26.80 -3.82 12.86
N PHE A 342 25.92 -3.44 11.93
CA PHE A 342 25.80 -2.06 11.44
C PHE A 342 24.44 -1.43 11.75
N PHE A 343 24.47 -0.17 12.16
CA PHE A 343 23.32 0.72 12.17
C PHE A 343 23.80 2.18 12.01
N ALA A 344 23.31 2.86 10.98
CA ALA A 344 23.37 4.32 10.91
C ALA A 344 21.99 4.95 10.79
N GLY A 345 21.62 5.89 11.66
CA GLY A 345 20.36 6.63 11.57
C GLY A 345 19.92 7.26 12.89
N ARG A 346 18.79 7.98 12.87
CA ARG A 346 18.22 8.64 14.06
C ARG A 346 18.13 7.68 15.24
N ILE A 347 18.70 8.07 16.37
CA ILE A 347 18.61 7.33 17.64
C ILE A 347 17.37 7.79 18.40
N CYS A 348 17.23 9.09 18.64
CA CYS A 348 16.01 9.70 19.18
C CYS A 348 15.12 10.28 18.07
N GLY A 349 13.82 10.47 18.37
CA GLY A 349 12.83 11.01 17.43
C GLY A 349 13.09 12.45 16.98
N ASP A 350 13.70 13.25 17.84
CA ASP A 350 14.14 14.64 17.65
C ASP A 350 15.43 14.79 16.83
N ARG A 351 16.08 13.68 16.44
CA ARG A 351 17.41 13.60 15.79
C ARG A 351 18.60 13.83 16.72
N GLU A 352 18.38 13.99 18.02
CA GLU A 352 19.45 14.09 19.00
C GLU A 352 19.95 12.71 19.45
N LEU A 353 21.02 12.72 20.23
CA LEU A 353 21.48 11.55 20.96
C LEU A 353 20.78 11.49 22.33
N PRO A 354 20.56 10.28 22.89
CA PRO A 354 20.11 10.16 24.26
C PRO A 354 21.09 10.84 25.21
N ASP A 355 20.56 11.51 26.23
CA ASP A 355 21.35 12.15 27.26
C ASP A 355 22.32 11.13 27.91
N PRO A 356 23.63 11.42 27.98
CA PRO A 356 24.61 10.43 28.45
C PRO A 356 24.43 9.99 29.91
N SER A 357 23.79 10.82 30.74
CA SER A 357 23.63 10.57 32.17
C SER A 357 22.34 9.82 32.51
N THR A 358 21.26 10.12 31.79
CA THR A 358 19.92 9.56 32.03
C THR A 358 19.54 8.49 31.01
N GLY A 359 20.20 8.46 29.85
CA GLY A 359 19.86 7.59 28.72
C GLY A 359 18.57 7.99 28.00
N LYS A 360 17.98 9.15 28.32
CA LYS A 360 16.68 9.57 27.80
C LYS A 360 16.81 10.47 26.58
N CYS A 361 15.85 10.35 25.66
CA CYS A 361 15.67 11.30 24.57
C CYS A 361 14.98 12.59 25.05
N GLY A 362 14.87 13.60 24.19
CA GLY A 362 14.12 14.82 24.49
C GLY A 362 12.66 14.53 24.90
N PRO A 363 12.01 15.46 25.62
CA PRO A 363 10.65 15.27 26.11
C PRO A 363 9.68 14.84 24.99
N GLY A 364 8.95 13.74 25.21
CA GLY A 364 7.98 13.23 24.24
C GLY A 364 8.56 12.40 23.08
N HIS A 365 9.85 12.05 23.13
CA HIS A 365 10.52 11.22 22.11
C HIS A 365 11.05 9.89 22.66
N GLU A 366 10.60 9.50 23.85
CA GLU A 366 11.00 8.27 24.54
C GLU A 366 10.43 6.99 23.87
N ASP A 367 9.34 7.12 23.11
CA ASP A 367 8.63 6.01 22.44
C ASP A 367 9.18 5.66 21.05
N TYR A 368 10.06 6.51 20.49
CA TYR A 368 10.59 6.33 19.14
C TYR A 368 11.30 4.98 19.00
N SER A 369 10.98 4.24 17.93
CA SER A 369 11.57 2.93 17.65
C SER A 369 11.35 1.90 18.75
N LEU A 370 10.26 2.03 19.52
CA LEU A 370 9.96 1.16 20.67
C LEU A 370 11.01 1.24 21.81
N GLY A 371 11.92 2.22 21.77
CA GLY A 371 13.07 2.29 22.67
C GLY A 371 14.28 1.45 22.22
N VAL A 372 14.14 0.64 21.17
CA VAL A 372 15.18 -0.29 20.69
C VAL A 372 16.46 0.42 20.26
N ARG A 373 16.35 1.50 19.47
CA ARG A 373 17.54 2.21 18.95
C ARG A 373 18.35 2.85 20.08
N GLN A 374 17.65 3.39 21.06
CA GLN A 374 18.21 4.02 22.24
C GLN A 374 18.96 2.97 23.06
N ALA A 375 18.31 1.84 23.37
CA ALA A 375 18.91 0.74 24.11
C ALA A 375 20.15 0.18 23.38
N VAL A 376 20.05 -0.13 22.09
CA VAL A 376 21.19 -0.66 21.31
C VAL A 376 22.34 0.35 21.26
N TYR A 377 22.06 1.64 21.09
CA TYR A 377 23.09 2.69 21.12
C TYR A 377 23.75 2.81 22.49
N LEU A 378 22.97 2.77 23.57
CA LEU A 378 23.45 2.90 24.94
C LEU A 378 24.32 1.71 25.37
N HIS A 379 23.93 0.49 25.00
CA HIS A 379 24.70 -0.71 25.33
C HIS A 379 25.91 -0.92 24.41
N HIS A 380 25.79 -0.63 23.10
CA HIS A 380 26.75 -1.19 22.13
C HIS A 380 27.51 -0.20 21.24
N ARG A 381 27.33 1.12 21.37
CA ARG A 381 28.08 2.09 20.52
C ARG A 381 29.60 2.00 20.60
N LYS A 382 30.15 1.39 21.67
CA LYS A 382 31.59 1.16 21.88
C LYS A 382 32.01 -0.31 21.69
N THR A 383 31.11 -1.20 21.26
CA THR A 383 31.40 -2.63 21.09
C THR A 383 32.30 -2.84 19.86
N LYS A 384 33.39 -3.60 20.01
CA LYS A 384 34.29 -3.93 18.90
C LYS A 384 33.54 -4.69 17.79
N GLY A 385 33.71 -4.28 16.55
CA GLY A 385 33.04 -4.87 15.38
C GLY A 385 31.62 -4.37 15.15
N PHE A 386 31.09 -3.52 16.04
CA PHE A 386 29.79 -2.87 15.85
C PHE A 386 30.01 -1.43 15.39
N LYS A 387 29.23 -0.98 14.41
CA LYS A 387 29.17 0.41 13.96
C LYS A 387 27.74 0.92 14.13
N ILE A 388 27.49 1.58 15.27
CA ILE A 388 26.17 2.12 15.64
C ILE A 388 26.30 3.64 15.79
N VAL A 389 25.82 4.38 14.79
CA VAL A 389 26.06 5.83 14.66
C VAL A 389 24.79 6.58 14.24
N PRO A 390 24.66 7.88 14.54
CA PRO A 390 23.52 8.67 14.06
C PRO A 390 23.52 8.88 12.54
N TRP A 391 24.70 8.89 11.90
CA TRP A 391 24.88 9.05 10.46
C TRP A 391 26.27 8.55 10.02
N THR A 392 26.47 8.36 8.72
CA THR A 392 27.75 7.98 8.09
C THR A 392 27.75 8.49 6.64
N ASN A 393 28.92 8.91 6.14
CA ASN A 393 29.09 9.27 4.72
C ASN A 393 29.31 8.05 3.82
N SER A 394 29.65 6.89 4.40
CA SER A 394 29.92 5.63 3.69
C SER A 394 28.76 4.64 3.84
N TYR A 395 27.51 5.12 3.85
CA TYR A 395 26.35 4.29 4.24
C TYR A 395 26.22 3.01 3.40
N LEU A 396 26.40 3.12 2.07
CA LEU A 396 26.26 1.98 1.15
C LEU A 396 27.43 0.99 1.28
N GLU A 397 28.63 1.46 1.60
CA GLU A 397 29.78 0.61 1.91
C GLU A 397 29.59 -0.09 3.26
N ASP A 398 29.21 0.65 4.30
CA ASP A 398 29.01 0.14 5.65
C ASP A 398 27.96 -0.98 5.67
N ILE A 399 26.81 -0.76 5.05
CA ILE A 399 25.75 -1.77 4.97
C ILE A 399 26.16 -3.02 4.17
N SER A 400 27.06 -2.86 3.20
CA SER A 400 27.52 -3.95 2.33
C SER A 400 28.69 -4.74 2.92
N THR A 401 29.38 -4.18 3.93
CA THR A 401 30.59 -4.77 4.54
C THR A 401 30.37 -5.31 5.95
N HIS A 402 29.15 -5.23 6.49
CA HIS A 402 28.77 -5.86 7.76
C HIS A 402 27.91 -7.11 7.52
N LYS A 403 28.05 -8.10 8.42
CA LYS A 403 27.30 -9.37 8.36
C LYS A 403 25.84 -9.15 8.75
N PHE A 404 25.63 -8.41 9.83
CA PHE A 404 24.34 -8.13 10.45
C PHE A 404 24.04 -6.63 10.41
N CYS A 405 22.77 -6.28 10.20
CA CYS A 405 22.31 -4.91 10.21
C CYS A 405 21.07 -4.79 11.07
N LEU A 406 21.11 -3.93 12.08
CA LEU A 406 19.96 -3.68 12.94
C LEU A 406 18.81 -3.12 12.10
N ALA A 407 17.63 -3.73 12.19
CA ALA A 407 16.44 -3.36 11.45
C ALA A 407 15.25 -3.11 12.40
N PRO A 408 15.32 -2.06 13.24
CA PRO A 408 14.30 -1.81 14.25
C PRO A 408 13.13 -0.99 13.65
N ALA A 409 12.07 -0.84 14.44
CA ALA A 409 10.96 0.06 14.14
C ALA A 409 11.41 1.54 13.95
N GLY A 410 10.49 2.38 13.45
CA GLY A 410 10.60 3.84 13.39
C GLY A 410 9.64 4.48 14.40
N GLY A 411 8.95 5.55 14.02
CA GLY A 411 7.76 6.04 14.76
C GLY A 411 6.50 5.23 14.41
N GLY A 412 6.65 3.91 14.31
CA GLY A 412 5.79 2.99 13.58
C GLY A 412 6.65 2.03 12.75
N HIS A 413 6.19 1.58 11.59
CA HIS A 413 6.98 0.69 10.75
C HIS A 413 8.31 1.32 10.31
N GLY A 414 9.33 0.47 10.17
CA GLY A 414 10.60 0.82 9.54
C GLY A 414 10.60 0.47 8.05
N LYS A 415 11.51 1.09 7.29
CA LYS A 415 11.87 0.62 5.93
C LYS A 415 13.16 -0.23 5.91
N ARG A 416 13.78 -0.41 7.09
CA ARG A 416 15.16 -0.88 7.20
C ARG A 416 15.28 -2.38 6.99
N GLN A 417 14.32 -3.17 7.45
CA GLN A 417 14.22 -4.62 7.24
C GLN A 417 14.26 -4.98 5.75
N ILE A 418 13.59 -4.19 4.91
CA ILE A 418 13.62 -4.37 3.45
C ILE A 418 14.96 -3.88 2.90
N LEU A 419 15.38 -2.67 3.27
CA LEU A 419 16.62 -2.05 2.77
C LEU A 419 17.86 -2.90 3.03
N VAL A 420 18.04 -3.44 4.23
CA VAL A 420 19.23 -4.24 4.57
C VAL A 420 19.23 -5.58 3.85
N SER A 421 18.04 -6.16 3.64
CA SER A 421 17.87 -7.39 2.85
C SER A 421 18.33 -7.17 1.41
N PHE A 422 17.96 -6.04 0.80
CA PHE A 422 18.43 -5.67 -0.55
C PHE A 422 19.94 -5.48 -0.65
N MET A 423 20.60 -5.08 0.43
CA MET A 423 22.05 -4.86 0.45
C MET A 423 22.84 -6.10 0.89
N GLY A 424 22.19 -7.26 1.03
CA GLY A 424 22.83 -8.53 1.41
C GLY A 424 23.26 -8.60 2.89
N CYS A 425 22.79 -7.68 3.72
CA CYS A 425 23.08 -7.65 5.15
C CYS A 425 21.95 -8.32 5.94
N LEU A 426 22.27 -9.28 6.81
CA LEU A 426 21.24 -10.01 7.55
C LEU A 426 20.49 -9.07 8.49
N PRO A 427 19.16 -8.90 8.34
CA PRO A 427 18.37 -8.09 9.26
C PRO A 427 18.44 -8.66 10.68
N VAL A 428 18.79 -7.83 11.66
CA VAL A 428 18.59 -8.12 13.08
C VAL A 428 17.31 -7.42 13.51
N LEU A 429 16.28 -8.23 13.75
CA LEU A 429 14.93 -7.79 14.11
C LEU A 429 14.82 -7.73 15.63
N ILE A 430 14.48 -6.55 16.14
CA ILE A 430 14.23 -6.32 17.56
C ILE A 430 12.97 -5.46 17.65
N GLY A 431 11.92 -5.99 18.25
CA GLY A 431 10.58 -5.43 18.24
C GLY A 431 9.57 -6.50 18.63
N ASP A 432 9.37 -6.68 19.93
CA ASP A 432 8.52 -7.76 20.44
C ASP A 432 7.05 -7.52 20.02
N GLY A 433 6.39 -8.59 19.56
CA GLY A 433 5.02 -8.52 19.07
C GLY A 433 4.82 -7.79 17.73
N VAL A 434 5.90 -7.46 16.99
CA VAL A 434 5.82 -6.79 15.68
C VAL A 434 6.10 -7.76 14.53
N LEU A 435 5.05 -8.12 13.79
CA LEU A 435 5.22 -8.87 12.53
C LEU A 435 5.91 -8.05 11.45
N GLN A 436 6.79 -8.72 10.70
CA GLN A 436 7.42 -8.23 9.49
C GLN A 436 6.52 -8.43 8.26
N PRO A 437 6.84 -7.78 7.12
CA PRO A 437 6.08 -7.97 5.88
C PRO A 437 5.90 -9.45 5.52
N PHE A 438 4.63 -9.82 5.30
CA PHE A 438 4.15 -11.17 4.99
C PHE A 438 4.38 -12.23 6.07
N GLU A 439 4.71 -11.87 7.31
CA GLU A 439 4.60 -12.84 8.40
C GLU A 439 3.13 -13.04 8.81
N PRO A 440 2.74 -14.28 9.19
CA PRO A 440 3.57 -15.49 9.28
C PRO A 440 3.57 -16.34 8.00
N GLU A 441 2.99 -15.88 6.89
CA GLU A 441 2.98 -16.62 5.62
C GLU A 441 4.39 -16.88 5.06
N ILE A 442 5.32 -15.95 5.26
CA ILE A 442 6.76 -16.05 4.96
C ILE A 442 7.55 -16.10 6.26
N ASP A 443 8.34 -17.17 6.46
CA ASP A 443 9.18 -17.37 7.65
C ASP A 443 10.47 -16.53 7.57
N TRP A 444 10.49 -15.38 8.23
CA TRP A 444 11.67 -14.49 8.27
C TRP A 444 12.89 -15.13 8.95
N SER A 445 12.71 -16.12 9.84
CA SER A 445 13.83 -16.80 10.49
C SER A 445 14.77 -17.50 9.50
N LYS A 446 14.29 -17.75 8.28
CA LYS A 446 15.08 -18.30 7.17
C LYS A 446 16.14 -17.34 6.63
N PHE A 447 16.01 -16.03 6.87
CA PHE A 447 16.89 -15.00 6.29
C PHE A 447 17.13 -13.79 7.21
N SER A 448 16.71 -13.82 8.48
CA SER A 448 16.96 -12.81 9.49
C SER A 448 17.41 -13.40 10.83
N ILE A 449 17.75 -12.54 11.78
CA ILE A 449 18.02 -12.89 13.18
C ILE A 449 17.05 -12.11 14.07
N SER A 450 16.10 -12.80 14.70
CA SER A 450 15.21 -12.18 15.68
C SER A 450 15.85 -12.21 17.06
N VAL A 451 15.86 -11.08 17.75
CA VAL A 451 16.38 -10.93 19.12
C VAL A 451 15.31 -10.27 19.99
N PRO A 452 14.91 -10.89 21.11
CA PRO A 452 13.99 -10.28 22.07
C PRO A 452 14.53 -8.94 22.60
N GLU A 453 13.65 -8.00 22.91
CA GLU A 453 14.07 -6.67 23.40
C GLU A 453 14.88 -6.75 24.70
N GLN A 454 14.51 -7.65 25.59
CA GLN A 454 15.22 -7.90 26.85
C GLN A 454 16.67 -8.38 26.65
N ASP A 455 16.97 -8.98 25.50
CA ASP A 455 18.27 -9.57 25.18
C ASP A 455 19.20 -8.59 24.44
N ILE A 456 18.78 -7.32 24.28
CA ILE A 456 19.62 -6.26 23.69
C ILE A 456 21.02 -6.24 24.31
N PRO A 457 21.23 -6.27 25.65
CA PRO A 457 22.58 -6.25 26.24
C PRO A 457 23.48 -7.42 25.81
N GLU A 458 22.90 -8.54 25.38
CA GLU A 458 23.59 -9.77 24.99
C GLU A 458 23.87 -9.85 23.49
N LEU A 459 23.53 -8.81 22.71
CA LEU A 459 23.70 -8.78 21.25
C LEU A 459 25.07 -9.26 20.75
N PRO A 460 26.22 -8.86 21.35
CA PRO A 460 27.52 -9.35 20.90
C PRO A 460 27.65 -10.86 21.03
N ARG A 461 27.17 -11.44 22.13
CA ARG A 461 27.19 -12.89 22.37
C ARG A 461 26.28 -13.61 21.38
N ILE A 462 25.05 -13.10 21.19
CA ILE A 462 24.06 -13.70 20.28
C ILE A 462 24.59 -13.72 18.85
N LEU A 463 25.05 -12.58 18.32
CA LEU A 463 25.50 -12.46 16.94
C LEU A 463 26.81 -13.22 16.67
N ASN A 464 27.73 -13.29 17.64
CA ASN A 464 28.97 -14.06 17.50
C ASN A 464 28.73 -15.58 17.57
N ASN A 465 27.63 -16.01 18.19
CA ASN A 465 27.28 -17.43 18.29
C ASN A 465 26.52 -17.96 17.06
N VAL A 466 26.11 -17.11 16.13
CA VAL A 466 25.49 -17.57 14.87
C VAL A 466 26.57 -18.25 14.01
N PRO A 467 26.42 -19.54 13.67
CA PRO A 467 27.42 -20.26 12.90
C PRO A 467 27.66 -19.60 11.53
N ALA A 468 28.91 -19.55 11.08
CA ALA A 468 29.26 -18.97 9.78
C ALA A 468 28.53 -19.66 8.61
N SER A 469 28.25 -20.97 8.73
CA SER A 469 27.46 -21.73 7.76
C SER A 469 26.01 -21.25 7.70
N ASP A 470 25.39 -20.97 8.84
CA ASP A 470 24.02 -20.44 8.90
C ASP A 470 23.96 -19.01 8.34
N VAL A 471 24.95 -18.16 8.68
CA VAL A 471 25.08 -16.81 8.07
C VAL A 471 25.12 -16.91 6.54
N ALA A 472 25.94 -17.81 5.99
CA ALA A 472 26.05 -18.00 4.54
C ALA A 472 24.74 -18.50 3.91
N VAL A 473 24.03 -19.43 4.55
CA VAL A 473 22.72 -19.93 4.08
C VAL A 473 21.68 -18.80 4.08
N LYS A 474 21.57 -18.05 5.19
CA LYS A 474 20.63 -16.93 5.28
C LYS A 474 20.95 -15.82 4.27
N GLN A 475 22.22 -15.49 4.07
CA GLN A 475 22.64 -14.48 3.08
C GLN A 475 22.31 -14.89 1.65
N LYS A 476 22.48 -16.16 1.28
CA LYS A 476 22.07 -16.67 -0.03
C LYS A 476 20.56 -16.53 -0.26
N ARG A 477 19.76 -16.63 0.80
CA ARG A 477 18.29 -16.47 0.73
C ARG A 477 17.84 -15.01 0.60
N LEU A 478 18.68 -14.03 0.94
CA LEU A 478 18.31 -12.62 0.89
C LEU A 478 17.91 -12.15 -0.51
N LYS A 479 18.50 -12.69 -1.59
CA LYS A 479 18.12 -12.31 -2.96
C LYS A 479 16.66 -12.67 -3.27
N CYS A 480 16.21 -13.87 -2.86
CA CYS A 480 14.82 -14.28 -3.02
C CYS A 480 13.91 -13.49 -2.08
N ALA A 481 14.27 -13.40 -0.78
CA ALA A 481 13.49 -12.64 0.19
C ALA A 481 13.31 -11.17 -0.21
N ALA A 482 14.36 -10.51 -0.73
CA ALA A 482 14.30 -9.12 -1.17
C ALA A 482 13.31 -8.92 -2.32
N GLN A 483 13.19 -9.86 -3.27
CA GLN A 483 12.20 -9.78 -4.34
C GLN A 483 10.78 -9.73 -3.78
N HIS A 484 10.43 -10.63 -2.85
CA HIS A 484 9.13 -10.63 -2.19
C HIS A 484 8.83 -9.30 -1.46
N MET A 485 9.84 -8.54 -1.05
CA MET A 485 9.65 -7.29 -0.30
C MET A 485 9.64 -6.02 -1.15
N PHE A 486 9.59 -6.14 -2.48
CA PHE A 486 9.68 -5.01 -3.39
C PHE A 486 8.73 -5.13 -4.57
N TYR A 487 8.24 -4.00 -5.06
CA TYR A 487 7.23 -3.95 -6.13
C TYR A 487 7.91 -3.77 -7.50
N SER A 488 8.81 -4.67 -7.88
CA SER A 488 9.61 -4.52 -9.11
C SER A 488 8.77 -4.51 -10.39
N SER A 489 7.62 -5.20 -10.43
CA SER A 489 6.73 -5.13 -11.59
C SER A 489 6.11 -3.73 -11.78
N SER A 490 6.03 -2.93 -10.71
CA SER A 490 5.62 -1.52 -10.76
C SER A 490 6.78 -0.56 -10.91
N LEU A 491 7.94 -0.86 -10.33
CA LEU A 491 9.02 0.11 -10.11
C LEU A 491 10.28 -0.18 -10.94
N GLY A 492 10.37 -1.35 -11.56
CA GLY A 492 11.54 -1.85 -12.28
C GLY A 492 12.45 -2.68 -11.39
N ALA A 493 13.33 -3.45 -12.04
CA ALA A 493 14.22 -4.40 -11.39
C ALA A 493 15.43 -3.73 -10.72
N ILE A 494 15.91 -4.32 -9.62
CA ILE A 494 17.12 -3.91 -8.90
C ILE A 494 18.18 -5.01 -8.88
N LEU A 495 17.78 -6.26 -8.73
CA LEU A 495 18.61 -7.45 -8.60
C LEU A 495 18.64 -8.31 -9.89
N GLY A 496 18.08 -7.78 -10.99
CA GLY A 496 17.90 -8.50 -12.25
C GLY A 496 16.63 -9.35 -12.31
N GLU A 497 15.74 -9.21 -11.33
CA GLU A 497 14.44 -9.89 -11.29
C GLU A 497 13.53 -9.48 -12.46
N ASP A 498 12.50 -10.28 -12.70
CA ASP A 498 11.49 -10.10 -13.75
C ASP A 498 10.09 -9.77 -13.21
N GLY A 499 9.97 -9.67 -11.87
CA GLY A 499 8.74 -9.31 -11.18
C GLY A 499 7.86 -10.49 -10.78
N ARG A 500 8.23 -11.74 -11.10
CA ARG A 500 7.37 -12.91 -10.80
C ARG A 500 7.21 -13.18 -9.30
N TYR A 501 8.22 -12.84 -8.50
CA TYR A 501 8.25 -13.03 -7.05
C TYR A 501 8.02 -11.73 -6.26
N ASP A 502 7.59 -10.66 -6.93
CA ASP A 502 7.55 -9.35 -6.31
C ASP A 502 6.46 -9.25 -5.21
N ALA A 503 6.44 -8.14 -4.48
CA ALA A 503 5.49 -7.93 -3.39
C ALA A 503 4.01 -7.94 -3.83
N PHE A 504 3.71 -7.57 -5.08
CA PHE A 504 2.36 -7.65 -5.59
C PHE A 504 1.95 -9.11 -5.81
N GLU A 505 2.76 -9.90 -6.51
CA GLU A 505 2.46 -11.32 -6.75
C GLU A 505 2.48 -12.12 -5.43
N THR A 506 3.33 -11.74 -4.47
CA THR A 506 3.36 -12.35 -3.13
C THR A 506 2.04 -12.17 -2.40
N LEU A 507 1.48 -10.95 -2.40
CA LEU A 507 0.17 -10.70 -1.81
C LEU A 507 -0.92 -11.52 -2.53
N MET A 508 -0.87 -11.60 -3.87
CA MET A 508 -1.85 -12.36 -4.65
C MET A 508 -1.79 -13.86 -4.37
N GLU A 509 -0.60 -14.44 -4.23
CA GLU A 509 -0.44 -15.85 -3.85
C GLU A 509 -0.90 -16.11 -2.41
N ILE A 510 -0.62 -15.21 -1.45
CA ILE A 510 -1.15 -15.33 -0.08
C ILE A 510 -2.69 -15.36 -0.10
N LEU A 511 -3.32 -14.47 -0.87
CA LEU A 511 -4.77 -14.44 -1.01
C LEU A 511 -5.30 -15.71 -1.71
N ARG A 512 -4.61 -16.23 -2.72
CA ARG A 512 -4.97 -17.51 -3.36
C ARG A 512 -4.96 -18.66 -2.34
N VAL A 513 -3.88 -18.83 -1.60
CA VAL A 513 -3.74 -19.93 -0.63
C VAL A 513 -4.77 -19.78 0.48
N ARG A 514 -5.02 -18.55 0.96
CA ARG A 514 -6.05 -18.27 1.96
C ARG A 514 -7.46 -18.66 1.47
N ARG A 515 -7.77 -18.44 0.19
CA ARG A 515 -9.04 -18.87 -0.42
C ARG A 515 -9.12 -20.39 -0.53
N GLU A 516 -8.04 -21.05 -0.95
CA GLU A 516 -8.02 -22.48 -1.21
C GLU A 516 -7.95 -23.32 0.08
N HIS A 517 -7.38 -22.76 1.15
CA HIS A 517 -7.19 -23.41 2.44
C HIS A 517 -7.71 -22.53 3.60
N PRO A 518 -9.02 -22.20 3.65
CA PRO A 518 -9.57 -21.20 4.58
C PRO A 518 -9.44 -21.57 6.06
N ASP A 519 -9.35 -22.87 6.38
CA ASP A 519 -9.22 -23.38 7.75
C ASP A 519 -7.76 -23.60 8.18
N VAL A 520 -6.80 -23.38 7.28
CA VAL A 520 -5.38 -23.54 7.57
C VAL A 520 -4.83 -22.21 8.10
N PRO A 521 -4.16 -22.20 9.26
CA PRO A 521 -3.56 -20.98 9.76
C PRO A 521 -2.34 -20.58 8.89
N PRO A 522 -2.04 -19.27 8.73
CA PRO A 522 -1.16 -18.81 7.67
C PRO A 522 0.29 -19.31 7.79
N GLU A 523 0.78 -19.60 9.00
CA GLU A 523 2.11 -20.18 9.22
C GLU A 523 2.28 -21.60 8.64
N LYS A 524 1.17 -22.25 8.25
CA LYS A 524 1.16 -23.60 7.66
C LYS A 524 0.96 -23.58 6.14
N TYR A 525 0.78 -22.43 5.51
CA TYR A 525 0.53 -22.33 4.07
C TYR A 525 1.59 -23.04 3.22
N GLN A 526 2.88 -22.80 3.49
CA GLN A 526 3.97 -23.46 2.76
C GLN A 526 4.03 -24.99 2.96
N LYS A 527 3.38 -25.52 4.01
CA LYS A 527 3.32 -26.97 4.27
C LYS A 527 2.19 -27.64 3.49
N VAL A 528 1.08 -26.94 3.28
CA VAL A 528 -0.13 -27.51 2.65
C VAL A 528 -0.24 -27.18 1.16
N ASP A 529 0.45 -26.15 0.69
CA ASP A 529 0.40 -25.68 -0.70
C ASP A 529 1.81 -25.70 -1.32
N GLU A 530 2.09 -26.71 -2.15
CA GLU A 530 3.40 -26.90 -2.77
C GLU A 530 3.76 -25.75 -3.72
N ARG A 531 2.78 -25.22 -4.47
CA ARG A 531 2.98 -24.06 -5.35
C ARG A 531 3.46 -22.86 -4.54
N PHE A 532 2.82 -22.57 -3.41
CA PHE A 532 3.20 -21.47 -2.54
C PHE A 532 4.57 -21.69 -1.91
N ARG A 533 4.88 -22.92 -1.49
CA ARG A 533 6.22 -23.27 -1.02
C ARG A 533 7.28 -22.98 -2.08
N LYS A 534 7.09 -23.44 -3.32
CA LYS A 534 8.02 -23.15 -4.42
C LYS A 534 8.11 -21.66 -4.71
N PHE A 535 6.97 -20.95 -4.72
CA PHE A 535 6.90 -19.51 -4.92
C PHE A 535 7.74 -18.72 -3.90
N VAL A 536 7.53 -18.96 -2.59
CA VAL A 536 8.23 -18.25 -1.50
C VAL A 536 9.73 -18.56 -1.46
N ASN A 537 10.15 -19.70 -2.01
CA ASN A 537 11.56 -20.08 -2.10
C ASN A 537 12.21 -19.70 -3.44
N CYS A 538 11.48 -19.02 -4.34
CA CYS A 538 11.91 -18.72 -5.70
C CYS A 538 12.31 -19.94 -6.53
N GLU A 539 11.58 -21.06 -6.36
CA GLU A 539 11.81 -22.38 -6.96
C GLU A 539 10.72 -22.75 -7.99
N LEU A 540 10.03 -21.76 -8.58
CA LEU A 540 9.08 -22.05 -9.65
C LEU A 540 9.84 -22.44 -10.92
N ASP A 541 9.28 -23.39 -11.68
CA ASP A 541 9.88 -23.86 -12.93
C ASP A 541 10.06 -22.69 -13.93
N ASP A 542 11.05 -22.82 -14.83
CA ASP A 542 11.42 -21.76 -15.77
C ASP A 542 10.24 -21.35 -16.67
N SER A 543 9.51 -20.31 -16.25
CA SER A 543 8.62 -19.54 -17.13
C SER A 543 9.43 -18.52 -17.94
N GLU A 544 8.93 -18.15 -19.11
CA GLU A 544 9.49 -17.06 -19.91
C GLU A 544 9.73 -15.83 -19.03
N GLU A 545 10.98 -15.38 -18.94
CA GLU A 545 11.34 -14.20 -18.18
C GLU A 545 10.75 -12.96 -18.85
N VAL A 546 10.12 -12.10 -18.04
CA VAL A 546 9.72 -10.77 -18.50
C VAL A 546 10.90 -9.80 -18.33
N PRO A 547 11.38 -9.16 -19.40
CA PRO A 547 12.46 -8.19 -19.28
C PRO A 547 11.96 -6.91 -18.62
N LEU A 548 12.14 -6.81 -17.30
CA LEU A 548 11.93 -5.55 -16.57
C LEU A 548 13.06 -4.56 -16.85
N CYS A 549 12.71 -3.28 -16.99
CA CYS A 549 13.68 -2.20 -16.97
C CYS A 549 14.47 -2.21 -15.66
N THR A 550 15.70 -1.69 -15.67
CA THR A 550 16.54 -1.62 -14.48
C THR A 550 16.51 -0.24 -13.83
N GLN A 551 16.41 -0.20 -12.50
CA GLN A 551 16.52 1.05 -11.75
C GLN A 551 17.98 1.55 -11.67
N GLY A 552 18.12 2.87 -11.56
CA GLY A 552 19.42 3.57 -11.52
C GLY A 552 19.71 4.25 -12.86
N THR A 553 20.16 5.51 -12.80
CA THR A 553 20.50 6.31 -13.99
C THR A 553 21.81 5.87 -14.65
N GLU A 554 22.59 5.01 -13.98
CA GLU A 554 24.02 4.81 -14.27
C GLU A 554 24.44 3.33 -14.34
N LEU A 555 23.60 2.40 -13.87
CA LEU A 555 23.88 0.97 -13.80
C LEU A 555 22.86 0.15 -14.62
N GLN A 556 23.00 0.15 -15.95
CA GLN A 556 22.24 -0.76 -16.81
C GLN A 556 22.79 -2.20 -16.67
N VAL A 557 21.89 -3.18 -16.58
CA VAL A 557 22.23 -4.57 -16.86
C VAL A 557 22.28 -4.71 -18.38
N GLU A 558 23.33 -5.37 -18.89
CA GLU A 558 23.52 -5.58 -20.33
C GLU A 558 22.25 -6.21 -20.96
N GLY A 559 21.78 -5.62 -22.05
CA GLY A 559 20.56 -6.06 -22.74
C GLY A 559 19.23 -5.58 -22.14
N ARG A 560 19.22 -4.82 -21.03
CA ARG A 560 17.99 -4.26 -20.43
C ARG A 560 17.94 -2.73 -20.50
N LYS A 561 16.74 -2.17 -20.73
CA LYS A 561 16.52 -0.72 -20.76
C LYS A 561 16.59 -0.10 -19.38
N SER A 562 16.96 1.18 -19.30
CA SER A 562 16.80 1.93 -18.05
C SER A 562 15.33 2.22 -17.82
N CYS A 563 14.87 2.15 -16.56
CA CYS A 563 13.51 2.58 -16.26
C CYS A 563 13.26 4.05 -16.56
N LYS A 564 14.30 4.88 -16.70
CA LYS A 564 14.18 6.27 -17.18
C LYS A 564 13.63 6.33 -18.60
N ASP A 565 14.05 5.42 -19.47
CA ASP A 565 13.65 5.37 -20.89
C ASP A 565 12.15 5.08 -21.02
N CYS A 566 11.59 4.32 -20.08
CA CYS A 566 10.15 4.05 -19.99
C CYS A 566 9.35 5.30 -19.59
N ARG A 567 9.87 6.17 -18.71
CA ARG A 567 9.12 7.34 -18.20
C ARG A 567 9.06 8.51 -19.16
N HIS A 568 10.00 8.59 -20.10
CA HIS A 568 10.08 9.70 -21.05
C HIS A 568 9.12 9.57 -22.24
N LYS A 569 8.56 8.39 -22.50
CA LYS A 569 7.55 8.19 -23.56
C LYS A 569 6.27 9.01 -23.31
N ASP A 570 5.88 9.18 -22.05
CA ASP A 570 4.58 9.75 -21.68
C ASP A 570 4.57 11.27 -21.43
N GLY A 571 5.70 11.96 -21.58
CA GLY A 571 5.76 13.44 -21.51
C GLY A 571 5.45 14.08 -20.15
N VAL A 572 5.24 13.31 -19.07
CA VAL A 572 4.97 13.85 -17.73
C VAL A 572 6.03 13.43 -16.70
N GLY A 573 6.55 14.43 -15.99
CA GLY A 573 7.68 14.31 -15.07
C GLY A 573 7.37 13.44 -13.86
N ALA A 574 7.87 12.21 -13.91
CA ALA A 574 7.74 11.13 -12.94
C ALA A 574 7.78 11.50 -11.44
N ILE A 575 6.98 10.77 -10.64
CA ILE A 575 7.48 10.11 -9.40
C ILE A 575 6.91 8.69 -9.22
N PHE A 576 5.64 8.40 -9.59
CA PHE A 576 5.00 7.10 -9.25
C PHE A 576 4.25 6.37 -10.39
N PHE A 577 3.70 7.06 -11.39
CA PHE A 577 2.71 6.47 -12.33
C PHE A 577 2.99 6.71 -13.81
N SER A 578 4.23 7.08 -14.20
CA SER A 578 4.48 7.57 -15.56
C SER A 578 4.07 6.58 -16.66
N THR A 579 4.20 5.27 -16.41
CA THR A 579 3.84 4.23 -17.37
C THR A 579 2.53 3.56 -16.95
N ALA A 580 1.54 3.55 -17.84
CA ALA A 580 0.26 2.87 -17.61
C ALA A 580 0.50 1.38 -17.34
N GLY A 581 -0.07 0.85 -16.25
CA GLY A 581 0.11 -0.57 -15.88
C GLY A 581 1.44 -0.89 -15.18
N GLY A 582 2.32 0.09 -14.94
CA GLY A 582 3.59 -0.06 -14.23
C GLY A 582 4.79 -0.34 -15.14
N MET A 583 5.98 -0.53 -14.57
CA MET A 583 7.21 -0.76 -15.36
C MET A 583 7.20 -2.06 -16.17
N LEU A 584 6.37 -3.04 -15.82
CA LEU A 584 6.13 -4.23 -16.63
C LEU A 584 5.65 -3.86 -18.06
N CYS A 585 4.98 -2.72 -18.20
CA CYS A 585 4.47 -2.19 -19.46
C CYS A 585 5.46 -1.25 -20.19
N CYS A 586 6.74 -1.22 -19.81
CA CYS A 586 7.72 -0.28 -20.40
C CYS A 586 7.78 -0.31 -21.95
N GLU A 587 7.51 -1.48 -22.54
CA GLU A 587 7.59 -1.68 -23.98
C GLU A 587 6.37 -1.14 -24.76
N SER A 588 5.24 -0.89 -24.10
CA SER A 588 4.00 -0.49 -24.78
C SER A 588 3.09 0.38 -23.93
N ASP A 589 2.53 1.42 -24.55
CA ASP A 589 1.55 2.31 -23.92
C ASP A 589 0.12 1.73 -23.97
N ASP A 590 -0.08 0.61 -24.68
CA ASP A 590 -1.30 -0.18 -24.66
C ASP A 590 -1.20 -1.28 -23.60
N MET A 591 -2.01 -1.10 -22.54
CA MET A 591 -2.00 -2.01 -21.39
C MET A 591 -2.41 -3.44 -21.72
N THR A 592 -3.14 -3.67 -22.82
CA THR A 592 -3.51 -5.02 -23.26
C THR A 592 -2.30 -5.85 -23.69
N MET A 593 -1.22 -5.18 -24.10
CA MET A 593 0.03 -5.80 -24.55
C MET A 593 1.08 -5.92 -23.43
N CYS A 594 0.76 -5.50 -22.21
CA CYS A 594 1.70 -5.67 -21.10
C CYS A 594 2.00 -7.15 -20.88
N PRO A 595 3.28 -7.53 -20.77
CA PRO A 595 3.67 -8.85 -20.30
C PRO A 595 3.04 -9.17 -18.95
N ARG A 596 3.00 -10.47 -18.59
CA ARG A 596 2.64 -10.90 -17.25
C ARG A 596 3.80 -11.65 -16.65
N ALA A 597 4.38 -11.08 -15.60
CA ALA A 597 5.49 -11.69 -14.89
C ALA A 597 5.13 -13.07 -14.28
N TRP A 598 3.83 -13.28 -14.04
CA TRP A 598 3.25 -14.51 -13.51
C TRP A 598 1.94 -14.76 -14.29
N ALA A 599 1.57 -15.98 -14.67
CA ALA A 599 0.33 -16.22 -15.44
C ALA A 599 -0.28 -17.60 -15.20
#